data_AF-A0A960P849-F1
#
_entry.id   AF-A0A960P849-F1
#
_cell.length_a   1.000
_cell.length_b   1.000
_cell.length_c   1.000
_cell.angle_alpha   90.00
_cell.angle_beta   90.00
_cell.angle_gamma   90.00
#
_symmetry.space_group_name_H-M   'P 1'
#
loop_
_entity.id
_entity.type
_entity.pdbx_description
1 polymer ?
#
loop_
_entity_poly.entity_id
_entity_poly.type
_entity_poly.pdbx_seq_one_letter_code
_entity_poly.pdbx_strand_id
1 'polypeptide(L)' 'MTSADPSTDPPAPTRVGFHFDIMCPYAYQTSLWMRDVRDQLGLDVDWRFFSLEDINRQEGKLHPWEREWSYG' A
#
# COMPACT_ATOMS: atom_id res chain seq x y z
N MET A 1 -14.55 -27.79 35.49
CA MET A 1 -14.48 -27.48 34.04
C MET A 1 -14.83 -26.02 33.89
N THR A 2 -13.82 -25.16 33.78
CA THR A 2 -14.01 -23.72 33.55
C THR A 2 -14.14 -23.53 32.05
N SER A 3 -15.34 -23.19 31.58
CA SER A 3 -15.59 -22.86 30.18
C SER A 3 -14.85 -21.57 29.83
N ALA A 4 -14.15 -21.55 28.70
CA ALA A 4 -13.55 -20.35 28.13
C ALA A 4 -14.65 -19.43 27.59
N ASP A 5 -14.53 -18.13 27.82
CA ASP A 5 -15.43 -17.09 27.31
C ASP A 5 -15.34 -17.02 25.77
N PRO A 6 -16.45 -17.08 25.02
CA PRO A 6 -16.45 -17.16 23.56
C PRO A 6 -16.21 -15.80 22.85
N SER A 7 -15.71 -14.78 23.54
CA SER A 7 -15.64 -13.43 22.98
C SER A 7 -14.37 -12.71 23.37
N THR A 8 -13.24 -13.14 22.81
CA THR A 8 -12.01 -12.34 22.77
C THR A 8 -11.40 -12.40 21.37
N ASP A 9 -12.19 -12.09 20.34
CA ASP A 9 -11.58 -11.70 19.06
C ASP A 9 -11.22 -10.21 19.12
N PRO A 10 -10.01 -9.84 18.65
CA PRO A 10 -9.65 -8.45 18.54
C PRO A 10 -10.64 -7.72 17.60
N PRO A 11 -10.89 -6.42 17.84
CA PRO A 11 -11.77 -5.65 16.96
C PRO A 11 -11.22 -5.65 15.54
N ALA A 12 -12.11 -5.79 14.56
CA ALA A 12 -11.76 -5.74 13.15
C ALA A 12 -11.12 -4.37 12.79
N PRO A 13 -10.10 -4.35 11.93
CA PRO A 13 -9.47 -3.10 11.52
C PRO A 13 -10.41 -2.24 10.66
N THR A 14 -10.34 -0.93 10.82
CA THR A 14 -11.17 0.04 10.08
C THR A 14 -10.37 0.94 9.13
N ARG A 15 -9.03 0.92 9.20
CA ARG A 15 -8.13 1.77 8.39
C ARG A 15 -6.96 0.98 7.84
N VAL A 16 -6.57 1.27 6.58
CA VAL A 16 -5.42 0.64 5.90
C VAL A 16 -4.55 1.70 5.24
N GLY A 17 -3.23 1.60 5.44
CA GLY A 17 -2.24 2.35 4.67
C GLY A 17 -1.87 1.65 3.38
N PHE A 18 -2.26 2.19 2.23
CA PHE A 18 -2.01 1.62 0.91
C PHE A 18 -0.89 2.37 0.19
N HIS A 19 0.30 1.76 0.10
CA HIS A 19 1.45 2.33 -0.59
C HIS A 19 1.43 1.93 -2.07
N PHE A 20 1.46 2.89 -2.99
CA PHE A 20 1.46 2.64 -4.43
C PHE A 20 2.46 3.50 -5.20
N ASP A 21 2.98 2.94 -6.28
CA ASP A 21 3.76 3.63 -7.32
C ASP A 21 2.99 3.48 -8.64
N ILE A 22 2.80 4.58 -9.38
CA ILE A 22 2.08 4.58 -10.66
C ILE A 22 2.80 3.75 -11.74
N MET A 23 4.11 3.60 -11.61
CA MET A 23 4.95 2.87 -12.56
C MET A 23 4.86 1.35 -12.36
N CYS A 24 4.32 0.91 -11.22
CA CYS A 24 4.20 -0.50 -10.90
C CYS A 24 2.91 -1.10 -11.47
N PRO A 25 2.97 -2.03 -12.44
CA PRO A 25 1.76 -2.64 -13.00
C PRO A 25 0.98 -3.43 -11.95
N TYR A 26 1.68 -4.03 -10.98
CA TYR A 26 1.04 -4.75 -9.87
C TYR A 26 0.35 -3.80 -8.91
N ALA A 27 0.97 -2.67 -8.54
CA ALA A 27 0.32 -1.70 -7.67
C ALA A 27 -0.91 -1.10 -8.33
N TYR A 28 -0.90 -0.89 -9.65
CA TYR A 28 -2.08 -0.45 -10.38
C TYR A 28 -3.24 -1.46 -10.27
N GLN A 29 -3.00 -2.74 -10.58
CA GLN A 29 -4.03 -3.77 -10.46
C GLN A 29 -4.56 -3.89 -9.03
N THR A 30 -3.66 -3.91 -8.04
CA THR A 30 -4.05 -3.97 -6.62
C THR A 30 -4.81 -2.72 -6.19
N SER A 31 -4.54 -1.54 -6.77
CA SER A 31 -5.29 -0.32 -6.46
C SER A 31 -6.74 -0.38 -6.91
N LEU A 32 -7.04 -1.07 -8.01
CA LEU A 32 -8.41 -1.29 -8.48
C LEU A 32 -9.16 -2.23 -7.53
N TRP A 33 -8.52 -3.34 -7.16
CA TRP A 33 -9.06 -4.27 -6.18
C TRP A 33 -9.28 -3.61 -4.80
N MET A 34 -8.33 -2.81 -4.31
CA MET A 34 -8.45 -2.15 -3.02
C MET A 34 -9.62 -1.16 -2.96
N ARG A 35 -10.00 -0.54 -4.08
CA ARG A 35 -11.21 0.31 -4.15
C ARG A 35 -12.47 -0.49 -3.89
N ASP A 36 -12.60 -1.67 -4.49
CA ASP A 36 -13.73 -2.58 -4.28
C ASP A 36 -13.77 -3.09 -2.83
N VAL A 37 -12.63 -3.53 -2.29
CA VAL A 37 -12.52 -3.96 -0.88
C VAL A 37 -12.92 -2.85 0.09
N ARG A 38 -12.46 -1.61 -0.17
CA ARG A 38 -12.83 -0.44 0.64
C ARG A 38 -14.35 -0.26 0.69
N ASP A 39 -14.99 -0.33 -0.46
CA ASP A 39 -16.42 -0.07 -0.59
C ASP A 39 -17.25 -1.20 0.04
N GLN A 40 -16.81 -2.46 -0.09
CA GLN A 40 -17.49 -3.63 0.53
C GLN A 40 -17.34 -3.69 2.05
N LEU A 41 -16.19 -3.31 2.59
CA LEU A 41 -15.87 -3.46 4.01
C LEU A 41 -15.98 -2.15 4.81
N GLY A 42 -16.27 -1.02 4.14
CA GLY A 42 -16.35 0.30 4.80
C GLY A 42 -15.02 0.75 5.40
N LEU A 43 -13.89 0.42 4.76
CA LEU A 43 -12.56 0.79 5.25
C LEU A 43 -12.22 2.25 4.92
N ASP A 44 -11.44 2.88 5.80
CA ASP A 44 -10.71 4.10 5.47
C ASP A 44 -9.35 3.74 4.86
N VAL A 45 -9.04 4.26 3.67
CA VAL A 45 -7.81 3.92 2.95
C VAL A 45 -6.95 5.16 2.80
N ASP A 46 -5.80 5.13 3.47
CA ASP A 46 -4.72 6.10 3.29
C ASP A 46 -3.91 5.77 2.06
N TRP A 47 -4.13 6.49 0.97
CA TRP A 47 -3.33 6.37 -0.25
C TRP A 47 -1.99 7.06 -0.07
N ARG A 48 -0.91 6.30 -0.15
CA ARG A 48 0.45 6.76 0.10
C ARG A 48 1.28 6.53 -1.16
N PHE A 49 1.77 7.61 -1.75
CA PHE A 49 2.71 7.48 -2.86
C PHE A 49 4.05 6.97 -2.32
N PHE A 50 4.68 6.05 -3.06
CA PHE A 50 6.08 5.69 -2.87
C PHE A 50 6.74 5.48 -4.23
N SER A 51 8.08 5.56 -4.28
CA SER A 51 8.85 5.36 -5.50
C SER A 51 9.60 4.03 -5.45
N LEU A 52 9.28 3.12 -6.35
CA LEU A 52 10.05 1.91 -6.61
C LEU A 52 11.47 2.23 -7.05
N GLU A 53 11.66 3.29 -7.83
CA GLU A 53 12.98 3.69 -8.28
C GLU A 53 13.86 4.18 -7.13
N ASP A 54 13.28 4.91 -6.18
CA ASP A 54 14.01 5.38 -5.00
C ASP A 54 14.34 4.23 -4.04
N ILE A 55 13.37 3.36 -3.72
CA ILE A 55 13.59 2.25 -2.78
C ILE A 55 14.51 1.16 -3.34
N ASN A 56 14.56 0.98 -4.66
CA ASN A 56 15.45 0.03 -5.33
C ASN A 56 16.70 0.70 -5.91
N ARG A 57 16.96 1.97 -5.56
CA ARG A 57 18.13 2.71 -6.06
C ARG A 57 19.41 1.99 -5.66
N GLN A 58 20.28 1.80 -6.64
CA GLN A 58 21.62 1.25 -6.40
C GLN A 58 22.54 2.36 -5.90
N GLU A 59 23.45 2.01 -5.01
CA GLU A 59 24.46 2.94 -4.52
C GLU A 59 25.28 3.52 -5.69
N GLY A 60 25.53 4.83 -5.64
CA GLY A 60 26.23 5.56 -6.69
C GLY A 60 25.38 5.93 -7.92
N LYS A 61 24.12 5.48 -8.02
CA LYS A 61 23.19 6.00 -9.04
C LYS A 61 22.52 7.28 -8.58
N LEU A 62 22.44 8.24 -9.51
CA LEU A 62 21.69 9.48 -9.33
C LEU A 62 20.23 9.17 -9.02
N HIS A 63 19.66 9.93 -8.10
CA HIS A 63 18.23 9.94 -7.87
C HIS A 63 17.48 10.40 -9.13
N PRO A 64 16.21 10.02 -9.28
CA PRO A 64 15.42 10.40 -10.45
C PRO A 64 15.42 11.92 -10.70
N TRP A 65 15.32 12.73 -9.64
CA TRP A 65 15.28 14.20 -9.70
C TRP A 65 16.65 14.87 -9.93
N GLU A 66 17.74 14.11 -9.94
CA GLU A 66 19.10 14.63 -10.21
C GLU A 66 19.50 14.45 -11.68
N ARG A 67 18.64 13.82 -12.49
CA ARG A 67 18.90 13.52 -13.91
C ARG A 67 18.35 14.62 -14.80
N GLU A 68 18.94 14.79 -15.98
CA GLU A 68 18.45 15.71 -17.02
C GLU A 68 17.04 15.32 -17.51
N TRP A 69 16.74 14.02 -17.50
CA TRP A 69 15.43 13.46 -17.77
C TRP A 69 15.12 12.36 -16.76
N SER A 70 13.91 12.39 -16.23
CA SER A 70 13.29 11.34 -15.42
C SER A 70 12.07 10.83 -16.18
N TYR A 71 11.80 9.52 -16.16
CA TYR A 71 10.73 8.77 -16.88
C TYR A 71 11.14 8.17 -18.24
N GLY A 72 11.56 6.90 -18.26
CA GLY A 72 11.96 6.19 -19.49
C GLY A 72 13.46 6.00 -19.53
#